data_AF-A0A6B1KS82-F1
#
_entry.id   AF-A0A6B1KS82-F1
#
_cell.length_a   1.000
_cell.length_b   1.000
_cell.length_c   1.000
_cell.angle_alpha   90.00
_cell.angle_beta   90.00
_cell.angle_gamma   90.00
#
_symmetry.space_group_name_H-M   'P 1'
#
loop_
_entity.id
_entity.type
_entity.pdbx_description
1 polymer ?
#
loop_
_entity_poly.entity_id
_entity_poly.type
_entity_poly.pdbx_seq_one_letter_code
_entity_poly.pdbx_strand_id
1 'polypeptide(L)'
;MRRFVSVRLAPHELDVQQDTVAALSLRISSGGRHYDVLARVGPADRGADEHFAVDADACRERRWAEYADVLHAGRPRSPADAARWLVSVTAAHPACRVVAAPLAGGGWAVADGTRMLLVRHVPATRPLLASCLHAWLVAGLALRDIEDIRVLDGGSTTP
;
A
#
# COMPACT_ATOMS: atom_id res chain seq x y z
N MET A 1 -8.49 5.71 -10.83
CA MET A 1 -9.67 5.98 -9.97
C MET A 1 -9.19 6.62 -8.67
N ARG A 2 -9.94 7.56 -8.08
CA ARG A 2 -9.58 8.28 -6.83
C ARG A 2 -10.39 7.70 -5.68
N ARG A 3 -9.79 7.52 -4.51
CA ARG A 3 -10.46 6.88 -3.37
C ARG A 3 -9.92 7.42 -2.05
N PHE A 4 -10.81 7.60 -1.07
CA PHE A 4 -10.42 7.63 0.33
C PHE A 4 -10.24 6.19 0.80
N VAL A 5 -9.14 5.97 1.53
CA VAL A 5 -8.79 4.66 2.06
C VAL A 5 -8.59 4.83 3.55
N SER A 6 -9.24 3.96 4.29
CA SER A 6 -9.13 3.88 5.73
C SER A 6 -8.23 2.70 6.08
N VAL A 7 -7.28 2.91 6.99
CA VAL A 7 -6.30 1.89 7.35
C VAL A 7 -6.14 1.82 8.87
N ARG A 8 -6.07 0.59 9.39
CA ARG A 8 -5.76 0.32 10.80
C ARG A 8 -4.51 -0.54 10.88
N LEU A 9 -3.54 -0.09 11.66
CA LEU A 9 -2.34 -0.83 12.05
C LEU A 9 -2.48 -1.24 13.52
N ALA A 10 -2.32 -2.53 13.82
CA ALA A 10 -2.37 -3.03 15.19
C ALA A 10 -1.27 -4.08 15.43
N PRO A 11 -0.69 -4.15 16.64
CA PRO A 11 0.02 -5.34 17.09
C PRO A 11 -0.96 -6.53 17.07
N HIS A 12 -0.63 -7.56 16.29
CA HIS A 12 -1.35 -8.84 16.11
C HIS A 12 -2.71 -8.98 16.83
N GLU A 13 -3.82 -8.55 16.21
CA GLU A 13 -5.20 -8.78 16.71
C GLU A 13 -6.31 -8.19 15.80
N LEU A 14 -6.15 -8.21 14.47
CA LEU A 14 -7.25 -7.74 13.60
C LEU A 14 -8.27 -8.86 13.39
N ASP A 15 -9.47 -8.71 13.95
CA ASP A 15 -10.63 -9.53 13.57
C ASP A 15 -11.10 -9.09 12.18
N VAL A 16 -10.73 -9.87 11.16
CA VAL A 16 -10.98 -9.53 9.76
C VAL A 16 -12.34 -10.06 9.35
N GLN A 17 -13.39 -9.25 9.51
CA GLN A 17 -14.64 -9.50 8.79
C GLN A 17 -14.42 -9.27 7.30
N GLN A 18 -14.54 -10.35 6.52
CA GLN A 18 -14.44 -10.33 5.06
C GLN A 18 -15.62 -9.56 4.48
N ASP A 19 -15.32 -8.45 3.81
CA ASP A 19 -16.18 -8.00 2.74
C ASP A 19 -15.38 -7.62 1.48
N THR A 20 -15.95 -8.04 0.36
CA THR A 20 -15.43 -8.15 -1.01
C THR A 20 -14.48 -7.05 -1.52
N VAL A 21 -13.33 -7.43 -2.12
CA VAL A 21 -12.39 -6.70 -3.05
C VAL A 21 -11.88 -5.30 -2.62
N ALA A 22 -12.59 -4.60 -1.76
CA ALA A 22 -12.35 -3.25 -1.26
C ALA A 22 -11.43 -3.24 -0.04
N ALA A 23 -10.98 -4.39 0.44
CA ALA A 23 -10.07 -4.52 1.58
C ALA A 23 -8.83 -5.37 1.26
N LEU A 24 -7.74 -5.10 1.98
CA LEU A 24 -6.51 -5.88 2.00
C LEU A 24 -5.97 -5.96 3.43
N SER A 25 -5.74 -7.18 3.91
CA SER A 25 -5.08 -7.45 5.18
C SER A 25 -3.67 -7.96 4.93
N LEU A 26 -2.69 -7.36 5.59
CA LEU A 26 -1.29 -7.77 5.54
C LEU A 26 -0.78 -8.07 6.94
N ARG A 27 0.13 -9.03 7.04
CA ARG A 27 1.03 -9.19 8.18
C ARG A 27 2.41 -8.70 7.79
N ILE A 28 2.94 -7.75 8.55
CA ILE A 28 4.27 -7.19 8.37
C ILE A 28 5.15 -7.63 9.55
N SER A 29 6.30 -8.21 9.24
CA SER A 29 7.32 -8.57 10.22
C SER A 29 8.41 -7.49 10.28
N SER A 30 8.79 -7.06 11.48
CA SER A 30 9.82 -6.04 11.67
C SER A 30 10.40 -6.12 13.08
N GLY A 31 11.73 -6.22 13.19
CA GLY A 31 12.44 -6.25 14.47
C GLY A 31 12.00 -7.42 15.36
N GLY A 32 11.70 -8.58 14.76
CA GLY A 32 11.17 -9.74 15.47
C GLY A 32 9.71 -9.61 15.97
N ARG A 33 8.99 -8.56 15.58
CA ARG A 33 7.57 -8.34 15.90
C ARG A 33 6.70 -8.49 14.65
N HIS A 34 5.43 -8.83 14.87
CA HIS A 34 4.42 -8.91 13.81
C HIS A 34 3.33 -7.87 14.02
N TYR A 35 2.94 -7.23 12.92
CA TYR A 35 1.89 -6.24 12.88
C TYR A 35 0.88 -6.62 11.81
N ASP A 36 -0.39 -6.51 12.14
CA ASP A 36 -1.47 -6.70 11.19
C ASP A 36 -1.95 -5.33 10.71
N VAL A 37 -2.07 -5.18 9.39
CA VAL A 37 -2.49 -3.95 8.73
C VAL A 37 -3.67 -4.23 7.84
N LEU A 38 -4.79 -3.57 8.09
CA LEU A 38 -5.99 -3.66 7.27
C LEU A 38 -6.21 -2.33 6.57
N ALA A 39 -6.17 -2.32 5.24
CA ALA A 39 -6.59 -1.20 4.42
C ALA A 39 -7.95 -1.49 3.76
N ARG A 40 -8.84 -0.50 3.74
CA ARG A 40 -10.19 -0.60 3.16
C ARG A 40 -10.57 0.66 2.42
N VAL A 41 -11.16 0.52 1.24
CA VAL A 41 -11.83 1.62 0.54
C VAL A 41 -13.16 1.90 1.22
N GLY A 42 -13.37 3.12 1.70
CA GLY A 42 -14.60 3.51 2.38
C GLY A 42 -14.33 4.32 3.65
N PRO A 43 -15.40 4.63 4.41
CA PRO A 43 -15.31 5.46 5.59
C PRO A 43 -14.41 4.84 6.67
N ALA A 44 -13.76 5.70 7.44
CA ALA A 44 -12.89 5.29 8.53
C ALA A 44 -13.71 4.91 9.76
N ASP A 45 -13.37 3.77 10.34
CA ASP A 45 -13.76 3.46 11.72
C ASP A 45 -13.00 4.38 12.69
N ARG A 46 -13.53 4.53 13.91
CA ARG A 46 -12.85 5.29 14.96
C ARG A 46 -11.42 4.78 15.17
N GLY A 47 -10.45 5.69 15.10
CA GLY A 47 -9.03 5.39 15.28
C GLY A 47 -8.32 4.78 14.06
N ALA A 48 -8.98 4.68 12.90
CA ALA A 48 -8.30 4.40 11.64
C ALA A 48 -7.70 5.68 11.05
N ASP A 49 -6.58 5.54 10.36
CA ASP A 49 -5.98 6.58 9.51
C ASP A 49 -6.80 6.67 8.22
N GLU A 50 -7.22 7.88 7.83
CA GLU A 50 -7.89 8.13 6.55
C GLU A 50 -6.98 8.94 5.66
N HIS A 51 -6.72 8.45 4.46
CA HIS A 51 -5.84 9.12 3.50
C HIS A 51 -6.39 9.05 2.07
N PHE A 52 -5.86 9.92 1.22
CA PHE A 52 -6.24 10.04 -0.17
C PHE A 52 -5.28 9.27 -1.09
N ALA A 53 -5.83 8.29 -1.81
CA ALA A 53 -5.07 7.44 -2.73
C ALA A 53 -5.51 7.64 -4.20
N VAL A 54 -4.52 7.74 -5.09
CA VAL A 54 -4.74 8.01 -6.52
C VAL A 54 -3.95 7.04 -7.40
N ASP A 55 -4.67 6.45 -8.37
CA ASP A 55 -4.05 5.78 -9.52
C ASP A 55 -3.51 6.84 -10.50
N ALA A 56 -2.19 6.98 -10.54
CA ALA A 56 -1.48 7.95 -11.35
C ALA A 56 -1.57 7.65 -12.87
N ASP A 57 -1.75 6.39 -13.27
CA ASP A 57 -1.86 6.03 -14.69
C ASP A 57 -3.26 6.34 -15.24
N ALA A 58 -4.28 6.26 -14.38
CA ALA A 58 -5.67 6.52 -14.75
C ALA A 58 -6.14 7.96 -14.45
N CYS A 59 -5.35 8.76 -13.73
CA CYS A 59 -5.77 10.11 -13.33
C CYS A 59 -5.62 11.12 -14.49
N ARG A 60 -6.76 11.59 -15.02
CA ARG A 60 -6.79 12.60 -16.10
C ARG A 60 -6.54 14.02 -15.62
N GLU A 61 -6.85 14.32 -14.37
CA GLU A 61 -6.71 15.65 -13.78
C GLU A 61 -5.49 15.67 -12.84
N ARG A 62 -4.43 16.36 -13.24
CA ARG A 62 -3.14 16.33 -12.53
C ARG A 62 -3.22 16.82 -11.08
N ARG A 63 -4.10 17.78 -10.77
CA ARG A 63 -4.28 18.34 -9.43
C ARG A 63 -4.53 17.28 -8.33
N TRP A 64 -5.16 16.16 -8.65
CA TRP A 64 -5.43 15.15 -7.61
C TRP A 64 -4.19 14.39 -7.19
N ALA A 65 -3.19 14.28 -8.07
CA ALA A 65 -1.92 13.68 -7.71
C ALA A 65 -1.11 14.60 -6.78
N GLU A 66 -1.35 15.92 -6.80
CA GLU A 66 -0.70 16.90 -5.92
C GLU A 66 -1.20 16.81 -4.47
N TYR A 67 -2.45 16.36 -4.27
CA TYR A 67 -3.05 16.19 -2.94
C TYR A 67 -3.02 14.75 -2.43
N ALA A 68 -2.44 13.81 -3.19
CA ALA A 68 -2.48 12.40 -2.84
C ALA A 68 -1.40 12.06 -1.80
N ASP A 69 -1.82 11.48 -0.68
CA ASP A 69 -0.92 10.87 0.30
C ASP A 69 -0.24 9.63 -0.30
N VAL A 70 -0.98 8.90 -1.14
CA VAL A 70 -0.54 7.68 -1.81
C VAL A 70 -0.77 7.76 -3.32
N LEU A 71 0.30 7.57 -4.08
CA LEU A 71 0.25 7.41 -5.54
C LEU A 71 0.55 5.96 -5.91
N HIS A 72 -0.24 5.38 -6.80
CA HIS A 72 0.09 4.08 -7.34
C HIS A 72 -0.08 4.03 -8.86
N ALA A 73 0.71 3.19 -9.51
CA ALA A 73 0.51 2.85 -10.90
C ALA A 73 -0.63 1.83 -11.03
N GLY A 74 -1.40 1.93 -12.11
CA GLY A 74 -2.46 0.99 -12.45
C GLY A 74 -1.98 -0.16 -13.33
N ARG A 75 -0.84 0.00 -14.02
CA ARG A 75 -0.31 -0.98 -14.98
C ARG A 75 0.98 -1.65 -14.50
N PRO A 76 1.11 -2.98 -14.63
CA PRO A 76 2.37 -3.67 -14.35
C PRO A 76 3.52 -3.15 -15.22
N ARG A 77 4.71 -3.07 -14.63
CA ARG A 77 5.95 -2.57 -15.27
C ARG A 77 7.09 -3.55 -15.08
N SER A 78 8.11 -3.47 -15.93
CA SER A 78 9.38 -4.16 -15.64
C SER A 78 10.01 -3.58 -14.35
N PRO A 79 10.87 -4.32 -13.62
CA PRO A 79 11.51 -3.79 -12.41
C PRO A 79 12.29 -2.48 -12.64
N ALA A 80 13.01 -2.38 -13.76
CA ALA A 80 13.76 -1.17 -14.11
C ALA A 80 12.84 0.02 -14.43
N ASP A 81 11.73 -0.23 -15.14
CA ASP A 81 10.75 0.82 -15.44
C ASP A 81 9.98 1.27 -14.19
N ALA A 82 9.65 0.32 -13.31
CA ALA A 82 9.02 0.62 -12.03
C ALA A 82 9.94 1.50 -11.18
N ALA A 83 11.22 1.17 -11.06
CA ALA A 83 12.18 1.98 -10.30
C ALA A 83 12.31 3.41 -10.87
N ARG A 84 12.47 3.55 -12.19
CA ARG A 84 12.53 4.87 -12.85
C ARG A 84 11.25 5.67 -12.64
N TRP A 85 10.10 5.02 -12.76
CA TRP A 85 8.80 5.64 -12.56
C TRP A 85 8.63 6.10 -11.11
N LEU A 86 8.99 5.28 -10.12
CA LEU A 86 8.94 5.64 -8.70
C LEU A 86 9.78 6.88 -8.42
N VAL A 87 11.04 6.92 -8.87
CA VAL A 87 11.92 8.08 -8.71
C VAL A 87 11.30 9.33 -9.31
N SER A 88 10.79 9.25 -10.54
CA SER A 88 10.17 10.39 -11.22
C SER A 88 8.93 10.90 -10.50
N VAL A 89 8.06 9.99 -10.02
CA VAL A 89 6.80 10.37 -9.37
C VAL A 89 7.05 10.94 -7.98
N THR A 90 7.93 10.33 -7.19
CA THR A 90 8.31 10.88 -5.88
C THR A 90 8.93 12.28 -6.04
N ALA A 91 9.80 12.50 -7.03
CA ALA A 91 10.39 13.81 -7.28
C ALA A 91 9.33 14.87 -7.70
N ALA A 92 8.32 14.46 -8.48
CA ALA A 92 7.26 15.37 -8.93
C ALA A 92 6.20 15.67 -7.86
N HIS A 93 6.04 14.78 -6.87
CA HIS A 93 4.99 14.85 -5.84
C HIS A 93 5.60 14.72 -4.44
N PRO A 94 6.34 15.73 -3.95
CA PRO A 94 7.06 15.65 -2.67
C PRO A 94 6.14 15.54 -1.44
N ALA A 95 4.86 15.91 -1.57
CA ALA A 95 3.86 15.72 -0.53
C ALA A 95 3.35 14.26 -0.44
N CYS A 96 3.54 13.46 -1.49
CA CYS A 96 3.13 12.06 -1.51
C CYS A 96 4.08 11.22 -0.65
N ARG A 97 3.53 10.52 0.34
CA ARG A 97 4.31 9.76 1.32
C ARG A 97 4.69 8.36 0.82
N VAL A 98 3.85 7.75 -0.02
CA VAL A 98 4.10 6.41 -0.60
C VAL A 98 3.78 6.40 -2.08
N VAL A 99 4.73 5.91 -2.88
CA VAL A 99 4.53 5.63 -4.30
C VAL A 99 4.70 4.13 -4.56
N ALA A 100 3.79 3.50 -5.32
CA ALA A 100 3.86 2.07 -5.60
C ALA A 100 3.55 1.72 -7.06
N ALA A 101 4.25 0.73 -7.61
CA ALA A 101 4.00 0.21 -8.96
C ALA A 101 3.94 -1.32 -8.97
N PRO A 102 2.93 -1.92 -9.61
CA PRO A 102 2.89 -3.36 -9.79
C PRO A 102 3.99 -3.81 -10.76
N LEU A 103 4.56 -4.98 -10.53
CA LEU A 103 5.61 -5.55 -11.38
C LEU A 103 5.02 -6.59 -12.34
N ALA A 104 5.53 -6.62 -13.57
CA ALA A 104 5.08 -7.54 -14.62
C ALA A 104 5.30 -9.02 -14.27
N GLY A 105 6.32 -9.33 -13.44
CA GLY A 105 6.58 -10.67 -12.90
C GLY A 105 5.80 -10.99 -11.62
N GLY A 106 4.84 -10.16 -11.22
CA GLY A 106 4.15 -10.24 -9.94
C GLY A 106 4.84 -9.44 -8.83
N GLY A 107 4.08 -9.14 -7.78
CA GLY A 107 4.54 -8.26 -6.71
C GLY A 107 4.47 -6.77 -7.07
N TRP A 108 5.16 -5.98 -6.25
CA TRP A 108 5.15 -4.52 -6.29
C TRP A 108 6.54 -3.96 -6.00
N ALA A 109 6.86 -2.83 -6.61
CA ALA A 109 7.90 -1.92 -6.14
C ALA A 109 7.24 -0.76 -5.40
N VAL A 110 7.78 -0.38 -4.25
CA VAL A 110 7.22 0.69 -3.40
C VAL A 110 8.36 1.61 -2.96
N ALA A 111 8.11 2.92 -2.88
CA ALA A 111 9.05 3.89 -2.37
C ALA A 111 8.40 4.87 -1.38
N ASP A 112 9.17 5.30 -0.38
CA ASP A 112 8.80 6.34 0.61
C ASP A 112 9.53 7.68 0.38
N GLY A 113 10.18 7.82 -0.77
CA GLY A 113 11.05 8.94 -1.13
C GLY A 113 12.48 8.86 -0.60
N THR A 114 12.77 7.96 0.33
CA THR A 114 14.13 7.72 0.84
C THR A 114 14.65 6.33 0.45
N ARG A 115 13.76 5.35 0.35
CA ARG A 115 14.07 3.96 0.09
C ARG A 115 13.05 3.36 -0.87
N MET A 116 13.51 2.37 -1.63
CA MET A 116 12.66 1.48 -2.42
C MET A 116 12.65 0.08 -1.80
N LEU A 117 11.47 -0.55 -1.80
CA LEU A 117 11.20 -1.91 -1.34
C LEU A 117 10.55 -2.72 -2.48
N LEU A 118 10.97 -3.98 -2.66
CA LEU A 118 10.32 -4.91 -3.57
C LEU A 118 9.50 -5.91 -2.75
N VAL A 119 8.18 -5.92 -2.96
CA VAL A 119 7.22 -6.77 -2.26
C VAL A 119 6.77 -7.87 -3.21
N ARG A 120 7.20 -9.12 -2.98
CA ARG A 120 6.98 -10.23 -3.94
C ARG A 120 5.68 -10.99 -3.71
N HIS A 121 5.22 -11.09 -2.46
CA HIS A 121 4.12 -11.98 -2.07
C HIS A 121 2.74 -11.33 -2.08
N VAL A 122 2.61 -10.11 -2.61
CA VAL A 122 1.33 -9.41 -2.74
C VAL A 122 0.96 -9.34 -4.22
N PRO A 123 -0.22 -9.85 -4.65
CA PRO A 123 -0.61 -9.83 -6.05
C PRO A 123 -0.60 -8.42 -6.64
N ALA A 124 -0.14 -8.28 -7.88
CA ALA A 124 -0.10 -7.02 -8.64
C ALA A 124 -1.48 -6.36 -8.82
N THR A 125 -2.57 -7.10 -8.55
CA THR A 125 -3.96 -6.65 -8.60
C THR A 125 -4.45 -6.00 -7.30
N ARG A 126 -3.61 -5.90 -6.26
CA ARG A 126 -3.96 -5.38 -4.93
C ARG A 126 -3.31 -4.01 -4.65
N PRO A 127 -3.83 -2.90 -5.22
CA PRO A 127 -3.25 -1.56 -5.03
C PRO A 127 -3.30 -1.04 -3.59
N LEU A 128 -4.15 -1.63 -2.75
CA LEU A 128 -4.25 -1.31 -1.32
C LEU A 128 -2.96 -1.60 -0.55
N LEU A 129 -2.00 -2.34 -1.11
CA LEU A 129 -0.66 -2.51 -0.53
C LEU A 129 -0.02 -1.17 -0.19
N ALA A 130 -0.10 -0.20 -1.11
CA ALA A 130 0.50 1.12 -0.91
C ALA A 130 -0.15 1.85 0.28
N SER A 131 -1.44 1.63 0.51
CA SER A 131 -2.19 2.17 1.64
C SER A 131 -1.83 1.49 2.96
N CYS A 132 -1.60 0.17 2.98
CA CYS A 132 -1.07 -0.51 4.17
C CYS A 132 0.32 0.04 4.56
N LEU A 133 1.18 0.28 3.57
CA LEU A 133 2.52 0.83 3.78
C LEU A 133 2.49 2.33 4.16
N HIS A 134 1.46 3.06 3.76
CA HIS A 134 1.21 4.42 4.27
C HIS A 134 1.00 4.43 5.78
N ALA A 135 0.08 3.59 6.29
CA ALA A 135 -0.18 3.49 7.73
C ALA A 135 1.05 3.05 8.53
N TRP A 136 1.88 2.18 7.96
CA TRP A 136 3.19 1.80 8.55
C TRP A 136 4.08 3.04 8.77
N LEU A 137 4.20 3.90 7.75
CA LEU A 137 5.00 5.11 7.83
C LEU A 137 4.39 6.17 8.75
N VAL A 138 3.06 6.33 8.75
CA VAL A 138 2.34 7.25 9.67
C VAL A 138 2.53 6.84 11.13
N ALA A 139 2.60 5.54 11.41
CA ALA A 139 2.92 5.01 12.74
C ALA A 139 4.38 5.20 13.17
N GLY A 140 5.20 5.89 12.36
CA GLY A 140 6.60 6.20 12.67
C GLY A 140 7.58 5.06 12.39
N LEU A 141 7.14 4.00 11.71
CA LEU A 141 7.97 2.87 11.31
C LEU A 141 8.56 3.12 9.90
N ALA A 142 9.71 2.53 9.56
CA ALA A 142 10.34 2.76 8.25
C ALA A 142 10.24 1.54 7.33
N LEU A 143 10.24 1.76 6.00
CA LEU A 143 10.23 0.64 5.04
C LEU A 143 11.49 -0.24 5.15
N ARG A 144 12.62 0.33 5.57
CA ARG A 144 13.88 -0.40 5.76
C ARG A 144 13.84 -1.44 6.89
N ASP A 145 12.88 -1.29 7.81
CA ASP A 145 12.75 -2.15 8.98
C ASP A 145 11.82 -3.35 8.69
N ILE A 146 11.22 -3.40 7.50
CA ILE A 146 10.35 -4.49 7.08
C ILE A 146 11.21 -5.70 6.68
N GLU A 147 10.98 -6.81 7.36
CA GLU A 147 11.65 -8.10 7.11
C GLU A 147 10.82 -8.98 6.17
N ASP A 148 9.50 -8.99 6.33
CA ASP A 148 8.58 -9.81 5.54
C ASP A 148 7.19 -9.16 5.45
N ILE A 149 6.47 -9.43 4.36
CA ILE A 149 5.08 -9.01 4.14
C ILE A 149 4.30 -10.21 3.60
N ARG A 150 3.22 -10.58 4.28
CA ARG A 150 2.30 -11.64 3.86
C ARG A 150 0.89 -11.11 3.75
N VAL A 151 0.16 -11.60 2.75
CA VAL A 151 -1.30 -11.41 2.70
C VAL A 151 -1.92 -12.33 3.75
N LEU A 152 -2.81 -11.77 4.57
CA LEU A 152 -3.66 -12.55 5.44
C LEU A 152 -4.91 -12.92 4.64
N ASP A 153 -4.88 -14.08 4.00
CA ASP A 153 -6.09 -14.65 3.45
C ASP A 153 -6.98 -15.05 4.63
N GLY A 154 -8.19 -14.51 4.71
CA GLY A 154 -9.19 -14.97 5.68
C GLY A 154 -9.49 -16.43 5.37
N GLY A 155 -8.88 -17.34 6.14
CA GLY A 155 -9.03 -18.76 5.94
C GLY A 155 -10.49 -19.17 6.10
N SER A 156 -11.12 -19.60 5.02
CA SER A 156 -12.16 -20.63 5.08
C SER A 156 -11.47 -21.98 4.88
N THR A 157 -10.98 -22.57 5.96
CA THR A 157 -10.69 -24.01 5.99
C THR A 157 -11.91 -24.75 6.53
N THR A 158 -12.77 -25.23 5.63
CA THR A 158 -13.53 -26.47 5.77
C THR A 158 -14.10 -26.89 4.42
N PRO A 159 -13.92 -28.15 4.03
CA PRO A 159 -15.06 -29.06 3.97
C PRO A 159 -15.17 -29.95 5.21
#